data_AF-A0AA35IRP5-F1
#
_entry.id   AF-A0AA35IRP5-F1
#
_cell.length_a   1.000
_cell.length_b   1.000
_cell.length_c   1.000
_cell.angle_alpha   90.00
_cell.angle_beta   90.00
_cell.angle_gamma   90.00
#
_symmetry.space_group_name_H-M   'P 1'
#
loop_
_entity.id
_entity.type
_entity.pdbx_description
1 polymer ?
#
loop_
_entity_poly.entity_id
_entity_poly.type
_entity_poly.pdbx_seq_one_letter_code
_entity_poly.pdbx_strand_id
1 'polypeptide(L)'
;MVESGNIQLSQGTWFNKPKVVSQEEGKVSLETDEKTDFWRETFYGFTRDSGHFLGVRAGKAFTAQLRIQGNYQSLYDQAGIMVRIDNDHWIKAGIEISDGRAMLSSVLTNGKSDWTTAVYDGNASDFWLRVTVEKGFLRLQVSSDKKTWPLVRLAPFPISDHYLVGPMACTPERGGLKVTFSEWSLTAPLEKALHDLS
;
A
#
# COMPACT_ATOMS: atom_id res chain seq x y z
N MET A 1 -14.06 24.95 -8.47
CA MET A 1 -13.08 24.29 -9.36
C MET A 1 -11.77 24.28 -8.62
N VAL A 2 -11.45 23.21 -7.89
CA VAL A 2 -10.11 23.08 -7.28
C VAL A 2 -9.25 22.46 -8.35
N GLU A 3 -8.28 23.23 -8.87
CA GLU A 3 -7.25 22.71 -9.75
C GLU A 3 -6.62 21.49 -9.06
N SER A 4 -6.74 20.33 -9.69
CA SER A 4 -6.05 19.11 -9.26
C SER A 4 -4.56 19.29 -9.55
N GLY A 5 -3.89 20.09 -8.71
CA GLY A 5 -2.44 20.11 -8.63
C GLY A 5 -1.97 18.68 -8.38
N ASN A 6 -1.00 18.22 -9.17
CA ASN A 6 -0.50 16.87 -9.10
C ASN A 6 0.16 16.65 -7.73
N ILE A 7 -0.56 16.06 -6.77
CA ILE A 7 -0.08 15.92 -5.39
C ILE A 7 1.08 14.93 -5.38
N GLN A 8 2.27 15.38 -5.00
CA GLN A 8 3.51 14.61 -5.05
C GLN A 8 3.75 13.80 -3.77
N LEU A 9 4.54 12.72 -3.86
CA LEU A 9 4.99 11.97 -2.67
C LEU A 9 5.75 12.83 -1.65
N SER A 10 6.45 13.88 -2.11
CA SER A 10 7.15 14.84 -1.25
C SER A 10 6.23 15.65 -0.33
N GLN A 11 4.93 15.65 -0.58
CA GLN A 11 3.94 16.30 0.26
C GLN A 11 3.33 15.34 1.31
N GLY A 12 3.74 14.07 1.29
CA GLY A 12 3.32 13.08 2.27
C GLY A 12 3.93 13.31 3.65
N THR A 13 3.24 12.85 4.69
CA THR A 13 3.73 12.83 6.07
C THR A 13 4.04 11.42 6.51
N TRP A 14 5.19 11.21 7.13
CA TRP A 14 5.57 9.90 7.65
C TRP A 14 4.80 9.54 8.91
N PHE A 15 4.19 8.36 8.89
CA PHE A 15 3.87 7.55 10.05
C PHE A 15 5.02 6.57 10.25
N ASN A 16 5.65 6.59 11.43
CA ASN A 16 6.83 5.79 11.75
C ASN A 16 7.95 5.97 10.69
N LYS A 17 8.55 7.17 10.60
CA LYS A 17 9.61 7.44 9.61
C LYS A 17 10.79 6.46 9.81
N PRO A 18 11.23 5.73 8.77
CA PRO A 18 12.40 4.87 8.89
C PRO A 18 13.68 5.69 9.13
N LYS A 19 14.64 5.11 9.85
CA LYS A 19 15.93 5.76 10.11
C LYS A 19 16.71 6.07 8.82
N VAL A 20 16.60 5.21 7.82
CA VAL A 20 17.30 5.35 6.53
C VAL A 20 16.26 5.56 5.43
N VAL A 21 16.22 6.79 4.91
CA VAL A 21 15.34 7.18 3.82
C VAL A 21 15.95 8.29 2.98
N SER A 22 15.80 8.16 1.66
CA SER A 22 16.07 9.22 0.69
C SER A 22 14.77 9.57 -0.03
N GLN A 23 14.53 10.86 -0.20
CA GLN A 23 13.41 11.38 -0.98
C GLN A 23 13.95 12.30 -2.06
N GLU A 24 13.79 11.85 -3.30
CA GLU A 24 14.17 12.55 -4.51
C GLU A 24 12.90 12.96 -5.26
N GLU A 25 13.04 13.75 -6.33
CA GLU A 25 11.91 14.12 -7.16
C GLU A 25 11.23 12.86 -7.74
N GLY A 26 9.96 12.64 -7.39
CA GLY A 26 9.17 11.50 -7.86
C GLY A 26 9.55 10.13 -7.28
N LYS A 27 10.50 10.05 -6.33
CA LYS A 27 11.02 8.77 -5.81
C LYS A 27 11.27 8.81 -4.29
N VAL A 28 10.94 7.72 -3.61
CA VAL A 28 11.26 7.50 -2.19
C VAL A 28 11.94 6.16 -2.06
N SER A 29 13.14 6.14 -1.47
CA SER A 29 13.89 4.91 -1.18
C SER A 29 14.08 4.79 0.32
N LEU A 30 13.77 3.64 0.91
CA LEU A 30 13.90 3.40 2.35
C LEU A 30 14.55 2.05 2.64
N GLU A 31 15.06 1.95 3.86
CA GLU A 31 15.40 0.68 4.51
C GLU A 31 14.56 0.56 5.78
N THR A 32 13.89 -0.57 5.97
CA THR A 32 13.00 -0.77 7.12
C THR A 32 13.77 -0.91 8.43
N ASP A 33 13.23 -0.34 9.51
CA ASP A 33 13.63 -0.66 10.87
C ASP A 33 13.12 -2.05 11.29
N GLU A 34 13.73 -2.65 12.30
CA GLU A 34 13.27 -3.92 12.86
C GLU A 34 11.92 -3.80 13.59
N LYS A 35 11.18 -4.91 13.67
CA LYS A 35 9.93 -5.04 14.44
C LYS A 35 8.85 -4.05 14.01
N THR A 36 8.74 -3.86 12.70
CA THR A 36 7.77 -2.97 12.07
C THR A 36 6.65 -3.79 11.43
N ASP A 37 5.41 -3.51 11.79
CA ASP A 37 4.22 -4.21 11.27
C ASP A 37 2.93 -3.40 11.44
N PHE A 38 1.92 -3.76 10.64
CA PHE A 38 0.53 -3.33 10.74
C PHE A 38 -0.39 -4.55 10.82
N TRP A 39 -1.00 -4.77 11.99
CA TRP A 39 -1.95 -5.86 12.24
C TRP A 39 -2.89 -5.50 13.39
N ARG A 40 -4.13 -6.01 13.35
CA ARG A 40 -5.10 -5.86 14.44
C ARG A 40 -5.82 -7.17 14.76
N GLU A 41 -5.41 -7.75 15.88
CA GLU A 41 -6.11 -8.73 16.72
C GLU A 41 -6.43 -10.09 16.12
N THR A 42 -6.92 -10.16 14.89
CA THR A 42 -7.39 -11.40 14.26
C THR A 42 -6.38 -12.51 14.41
N PHE A 43 -6.82 -13.66 14.93
CA PHE A 43 -6.03 -14.87 15.21
C PHE A 43 -4.87 -14.70 16.21
N TYR A 44 -3.94 -13.78 15.99
CA TYR A 44 -2.73 -13.62 16.78
C TYR A 44 -2.93 -12.90 18.14
N GLY A 45 -4.05 -12.19 18.34
CA GLY A 45 -4.38 -11.54 19.62
C GLY A 45 -3.58 -10.29 19.96
N PHE A 46 -2.71 -9.81 19.06
CA PHE A 46 -1.94 -8.57 19.22
C PHE A 46 -2.36 -7.49 18.22
N THR A 47 -2.01 -6.24 18.55
CA THR A 47 -2.09 -5.10 17.63
C THR A 47 -0.69 -4.54 17.37
N ARG A 48 -0.43 -4.18 16.12
CA ARG A 48 0.80 -3.53 15.63
C ARG A 48 0.40 -2.38 14.72
N ASP A 49 1.00 -1.22 14.95
CA ASP A 49 0.77 0.01 14.17
C ASP A 49 2.11 0.75 13.95
N SER A 50 3.14 -0.03 13.68
CA SER A 50 4.56 0.33 13.74
C SER A 50 5.26 0.33 12.39
N GLY A 51 4.58 -0.15 11.34
CA GLY A 51 5.09 -0.15 9.98
C GLY A 51 5.38 1.25 9.44
N HIS A 52 6.28 1.34 8.46
CA HIS A 52 6.59 2.61 7.81
C HIS A 52 5.50 2.96 6.81
N PHE A 53 4.97 4.17 6.90
CA PHE A 53 3.93 4.65 5.99
C PHE A 53 4.17 6.12 5.63
N LEU A 54 4.27 6.43 4.34
CA LEU A 54 4.30 7.81 3.86
C LEU A 54 2.91 8.19 3.36
N GLY A 55 2.12 8.86 4.20
CA GLY A 55 0.73 9.19 3.92
C GLY A 55 0.58 10.52 3.18
N VAL A 56 0.11 10.47 1.94
CA VAL A 56 -0.35 11.63 1.17
C VAL A 56 -1.84 11.84 1.43
N ARG A 57 -2.26 13.08 1.74
CA ARG A 57 -3.67 13.40 2.00
C ARG A 57 -4.47 13.43 0.69
N ALA A 58 -5.43 12.54 0.57
CA ALA A 58 -6.43 12.51 -0.49
C ALA A 58 -7.80 12.99 0.01
N GLY A 59 -8.64 13.50 -0.90
CA GLY A 59 -10.02 13.87 -0.58
C GLY A 59 -10.94 12.65 -0.45
N LYS A 60 -12.26 12.89 -0.41
CA LYS A 60 -13.31 11.87 -0.22
C LYS A 60 -13.37 10.73 -1.25
N ALA A 61 -12.72 10.88 -2.40
CA ALA A 61 -12.61 9.84 -3.42
C ALA A 61 -11.36 10.09 -4.27
N PHE A 62 -10.67 9.02 -4.65
CA PHE A 62 -9.41 9.12 -5.40
C PHE A 62 -9.05 7.81 -6.12
N THR A 63 -8.12 7.90 -7.08
CA THR A 63 -7.27 6.77 -7.48
C THR A 63 -5.82 7.12 -7.22
N ALA A 64 -5.12 6.22 -6.53
CA ALA A 64 -3.67 6.30 -6.33
C ALA A 64 -2.98 5.14 -7.05
N GLN A 65 -1.81 5.40 -7.62
CA GLN A 65 -0.97 4.40 -8.27
C GLN A 65 0.49 4.63 -7.88
N LEU A 66 1.24 3.54 -7.69
CA LEU A 66 2.68 3.62 -7.46
C LEU A 66 3.40 2.35 -7.94
N ARG A 67 4.67 2.51 -8.33
CA ARG A 67 5.59 1.42 -8.62
C ARG A 67 6.39 1.05 -7.37
N ILE A 68 6.55 -0.24 -7.12
CA ILE A 68 7.26 -0.80 -5.97
C ILE A 68 8.42 -1.63 -6.51
N GLN A 69 9.62 -1.31 -6.05
CA GLN A 69 10.81 -2.09 -6.33
C GLN A 69 11.47 -2.48 -5.01
N GLY A 70 11.36 -3.76 -4.64
CA GLY A 70 11.77 -4.27 -3.33
C GLY A 70 12.74 -5.44 -3.43
N ASN A 71 13.69 -5.50 -2.50
CA ASN A 71 14.61 -6.63 -2.36
C ASN A 71 14.18 -7.51 -1.16
N TYR A 72 13.17 -8.34 -1.37
CA TYR A 72 12.60 -9.23 -0.36
C TYR A 72 13.50 -10.44 -0.14
N GLN A 73 13.82 -10.75 1.12
CA GLN A 73 14.79 -11.80 1.47
C GLN A 73 14.38 -12.65 2.67
N SER A 74 13.38 -12.23 3.46
CA SER A 74 13.06 -12.89 4.73
C SER A 74 11.58 -12.96 4.99
N LEU A 75 11.19 -13.91 5.85
CA LEU A 75 9.81 -14.12 6.26
C LEU A 75 9.21 -12.79 6.77
N TYR A 76 8.01 -12.48 6.29
CA TYR A 76 7.23 -11.28 6.57
C TYR A 76 7.82 -9.94 6.09
N ASP A 77 8.83 -9.94 5.22
CA ASP A 77 9.18 -8.75 4.45
C ASP A 77 7.96 -8.28 3.65
N GLN A 78 7.56 -7.03 3.81
CA GLN A 78 6.37 -6.45 3.17
C GLN A 78 6.69 -5.11 2.53
N ALA A 79 6.20 -4.89 1.31
CA ALA A 79 6.17 -3.56 0.71
C ALA A 79 5.02 -3.38 -0.28
N GLY A 80 4.47 -2.17 -0.31
CA GLY A 80 3.26 -1.91 -1.07
C GLY A 80 2.66 -0.54 -0.84
N ILE A 81 1.33 -0.49 -0.87
CA ILE A 81 0.51 0.70 -0.65
C ILE A 81 -0.36 0.52 0.60
N MET A 82 -0.57 1.61 1.32
CA MET A 82 -1.57 1.69 2.38
C MET A 82 -2.59 2.79 2.07
N VAL A 83 -3.86 2.52 2.39
CA VAL A 83 -4.90 3.54 2.56
C VAL A 83 -5.34 3.52 4.02
N ARG A 84 -5.35 4.68 4.67
CA ARG A 84 -5.58 4.80 6.12
C ARG A 84 -6.50 5.97 6.43
N ILE A 85 -7.47 5.72 7.32
CA ILE A 85 -8.30 6.77 7.94
C ILE A 85 -7.75 7.03 9.34
N ASP A 86 -7.61 5.98 10.13
CA ASP A 86 -7.10 6.00 11.51
C ASP A 86 -6.39 4.67 11.84
N ASN A 87 -6.13 4.41 13.12
CA ASN A 87 -5.47 3.19 13.59
C ASN A 87 -6.34 1.92 13.48
N ASP A 88 -7.65 2.07 13.37
CA ASP A 88 -8.64 0.99 13.37
C ASP A 88 -9.24 0.75 11.97
N HIS A 89 -9.03 1.67 11.03
CA HIS A 89 -9.57 1.64 9.67
C HIS A 89 -8.49 1.92 8.63
N TRP A 90 -7.97 0.85 8.01
CA TRP A 90 -6.95 0.93 6.97
C TRP A 90 -6.92 -0.32 6.11
N ILE A 91 -6.32 -0.23 4.93
CA ILE A 91 -5.88 -1.40 4.16
C ILE A 91 -4.40 -1.27 3.86
N LYS A 92 -3.67 -2.37 3.96
CA LYS A 92 -2.31 -2.50 3.40
C LYS A 92 -2.35 -3.56 2.31
N ALA A 93 -1.61 -3.36 1.23
CA ALA A 93 -1.52 -4.34 0.16
C ALA A 93 -0.19 -4.25 -0.59
N GLY A 94 0.31 -5.38 -1.07
CA GLY A 94 1.53 -5.47 -1.87
C GLY A 94 2.14 -6.85 -1.83
N ILE A 95 3.46 -6.91 -1.92
CA ILE A 95 4.18 -8.18 -1.77
C ILE A 95 4.51 -8.41 -0.30
N GLU A 96 4.29 -9.64 0.13
CA GLU A 96 4.67 -10.17 1.43
C GLU A 96 5.36 -11.52 1.25
N ILE A 97 6.47 -11.76 1.96
CA ILE A 97 7.06 -13.11 2.00
C ILE A 97 6.35 -13.93 3.06
N SER A 98 5.63 -14.97 2.65
CA SER A 98 5.10 -16.00 3.54
C SER A 98 5.24 -17.37 2.88
N ASP A 99 5.28 -18.43 3.69
CA ASP A 99 5.33 -19.82 3.20
C ASP A 99 6.48 -20.09 2.20
N GLY A 100 7.59 -19.36 2.34
CA GLY A 100 8.76 -19.45 1.48
C GLY A 100 8.59 -18.87 0.06
N ARG A 101 7.52 -18.11 -0.19
CA ARG A 101 7.21 -17.51 -1.51
C ARG A 101 6.87 -16.03 -1.40
N ALA A 102 7.00 -15.33 -2.52
CA ALA A 102 6.44 -13.99 -2.66
C ALA A 102 4.93 -14.09 -2.90
N MET A 103 4.18 -13.45 -2.03
CA MET A 103 2.73 -13.48 -2.03
C MET A 103 2.18 -12.10 -2.33
N LEU A 104 1.15 -12.04 -3.17
CA LEU A 104 0.32 -10.86 -3.30
C LEU A 104 -0.67 -10.85 -2.14
N SER A 105 -0.44 -9.94 -1.20
CA SER A 105 -1.10 -9.89 0.09
C SER A 105 -1.93 -8.62 0.23
N SER A 106 -3.09 -8.71 0.86
CA SER A 106 -3.82 -7.54 1.34
C SER A 106 -4.50 -7.79 2.69
N VAL A 107 -4.39 -6.81 3.59
CA VAL A 107 -5.05 -6.83 4.89
C VAL A 107 -5.96 -5.61 4.98
N LEU A 108 -7.27 -5.84 4.98
CA LEU A 108 -8.27 -4.82 5.23
C LEU A 108 -8.62 -4.86 6.71
N THR A 109 -8.44 -3.74 7.39
CA THR A 109 -8.69 -3.60 8.81
C THR A 109 -9.87 -2.66 9.00
N ASN A 110 -10.94 -3.19 9.59
CA ASN A 110 -12.13 -2.45 10.03
C ASN A 110 -12.44 -2.91 11.46
N GLY A 111 -11.80 -2.26 12.43
CA GLY A 111 -11.65 -2.75 13.81
C GLY A 111 -10.64 -3.89 13.95
N LYS A 112 -10.83 -4.96 13.16
CA LYS A 112 -9.96 -6.15 13.11
C LYS A 112 -9.45 -6.41 11.70
N SER A 113 -8.28 -7.05 11.58
CA SER A 113 -7.61 -7.34 10.32
C SER A 113 -8.19 -8.55 9.59
N ASP A 114 -8.56 -8.40 8.33
CA ASP A 114 -8.98 -9.45 7.40
C ASP A 114 -7.93 -9.60 6.28
N TRP A 115 -7.16 -10.69 6.36
CA TRP A 115 -6.03 -10.98 5.50
C TRP A 115 -6.39 -11.97 4.40
N THR A 116 -6.08 -11.61 3.15
CA THR A 116 -6.09 -12.52 2.01
C THR A 116 -4.73 -12.49 1.32
N THR A 117 -4.31 -13.64 0.81
CA THR A 117 -3.00 -13.82 0.18
C THR A 117 -3.06 -14.91 -0.89
N ALA A 118 -2.26 -14.75 -1.94
CA ALA A 118 -2.06 -15.74 -2.99
C ALA A 118 -0.63 -15.63 -3.53
N VAL A 119 -0.11 -16.71 -4.12
CA VAL A 119 1.22 -16.67 -4.77
C VAL A 119 1.20 -15.61 -5.87
N TYR A 120 2.23 -14.76 -5.92
CA TYR A 120 2.38 -13.79 -6.98
C TYR A 120 3.21 -14.36 -8.12
N ASP A 121 2.58 -14.55 -9.28
CA ASP A 121 3.24 -15.13 -10.47
C ASP A 121 4.09 -14.10 -11.26
N GLY A 122 3.95 -12.81 -10.95
CA GLY A 122 4.73 -11.74 -11.57
C GLY A 122 6.12 -11.57 -10.95
N ASN A 123 6.88 -10.58 -11.44
CA ASN A 123 8.14 -10.21 -10.80
C ASN A 123 7.88 -9.49 -9.47
N ALA A 124 8.03 -10.19 -8.35
CA ALA A 124 7.84 -9.61 -7.02
C ALA A 124 8.77 -8.41 -6.74
N SER A 125 9.93 -8.32 -7.40
CA SER A 125 10.89 -7.23 -7.19
C SER A 125 10.54 -5.94 -7.93
N ASP A 126 9.54 -5.94 -8.83
CA ASP A 126 9.18 -4.79 -9.65
C ASP A 126 7.74 -4.90 -10.17
N PHE A 127 6.83 -4.17 -9.54
CA PHE A 127 5.40 -4.21 -9.85
C PHE A 127 4.73 -2.87 -9.53
N TRP A 128 3.47 -2.74 -9.92
CA TRP A 128 2.64 -1.58 -9.58
C TRP A 128 1.41 -2.00 -8.82
N LEU A 129 0.95 -1.10 -7.96
CA LEU A 129 -0.37 -1.18 -7.34
C LEU A 129 -1.18 0.05 -7.73
N ARG A 130 -2.49 -0.18 -7.86
CA ARG A 130 -3.50 0.87 -8.05
C ARG A 130 -4.63 0.63 -7.06
N VAL A 131 -5.01 1.69 -6.35
CA VAL A 131 -6.15 1.67 -5.42
C VAL A 131 -7.11 2.78 -5.78
N THR A 132 -8.39 2.46 -5.90
CA THR A 132 -9.48 3.43 -6.04
C THR A 132 -10.37 3.35 -4.81
N VAL A 133 -10.67 4.49 -4.20
CA VAL A 133 -11.67 4.62 -3.14
C VAL A 133 -12.74 5.60 -3.59
N GLU A 134 -13.99 5.16 -3.57
CA GLU A 134 -15.14 5.99 -3.95
C GLU A 134 -16.41 5.39 -3.34
N LYS A 135 -17.38 6.23 -2.93
CA LYS A 135 -18.76 5.81 -2.58
C LYS A 135 -18.83 4.62 -1.59
N GLY A 136 -17.88 4.52 -0.65
CA GLY A 136 -17.86 3.46 0.36
C GLY A 136 -17.30 2.11 -0.11
N PHE A 137 -16.64 2.06 -1.27
CA PHE A 137 -15.90 0.89 -1.72
C PHE A 137 -14.42 1.21 -1.92
N LEU A 138 -13.61 0.15 -1.85
CA LEU A 138 -12.22 0.13 -2.23
C LEU A 138 -11.99 -0.94 -3.30
N ARG A 139 -11.35 -0.55 -4.40
CA ARG A 139 -10.89 -1.44 -5.48
C ARG A 139 -9.36 -1.44 -5.49
N LEU A 140 -8.77 -2.60 -5.37
CA LEU A 140 -7.32 -2.83 -5.41
C LEU A 140 -6.95 -3.63 -6.65
N GLN A 141 -5.96 -3.16 -7.40
CA GLN A 141 -5.44 -3.80 -8.60
C GLN A 141 -3.90 -3.86 -8.54
N VAL A 142 -3.33 -4.86 -9.21
CA VAL A 142 -1.88 -5.04 -9.37
C VAL A 142 -1.54 -5.05 -10.85
N SER A 143 -0.32 -4.66 -11.21
CA SER A 143 0.19 -4.81 -12.58
C SER A 143 1.67 -5.17 -12.57
N SER A 144 2.07 -6.03 -13.50
CA SER A 144 3.49 -6.37 -13.76
C SER A 144 4.09 -5.57 -14.92
N ASP A 145 3.28 -4.85 -15.68
CA ASP A 145 3.68 -4.17 -16.93
C ASP A 145 3.14 -2.75 -17.07
N LYS A 146 2.40 -2.27 -16.07
CA LYS A 146 1.67 -0.98 -16.02
C LYS A 146 0.55 -0.86 -17.07
N LYS A 147 0.26 -1.91 -17.83
CA LYS A 147 -0.75 -1.92 -18.91
C LYS A 147 -1.98 -2.74 -18.52
N THR A 148 -1.76 -3.91 -17.91
CA THR A 148 -2.83 -4.83 -17.51
C THR A 148 -2.99 -4.81 -15.99
N TRP A 149 -4.21 -4.59 -15.50
CA TRP A 149 -4.53 -4.32 -14.09
C TRP A 149 -5.57 -5.31 -13.53
N PRO A 150 -5.23 -6.60 -13.36
CA PRO A 150 -6.12 -7.55 -12.70
C PRO A 150 -6.57 -7.08 -11.31
N LEU A 151 -7.83 -7.39 -10.99
CA LEU A 151 -8.43 -7.14 -9.69
C LEU A 151 -7.78 -8.04 -8.63
N VAL A 152 -7.41 -7.45 -7.49
CA VAL A 152 -6.89 -8.15 -6.32
C VAL A 152 -7.93 -8.24 -5.22
N ARG A 153 -8.60 -7.11 -4.93
CA ARG A 153 -9.64 -7.04 -3.90
C ARG A 153 -10.66 -5.98 -4.25
N LEU A 154 -11.93 -6.30 -4.03
CA LEU A 154 -13.03 -5.34 -4.01
C LEU A 154 -13.76 -5.52 -2.69
N ALA A 155 -13.88 -4.46 -1.90
CA ALA A 155 -14.48 -4.54 -0.58
C ALA A 155 -15.18 -3.23 -0.18
N PRO A 156 -16.16 -3.29 0.74
CA PRO A 156 -16.61 -2.10 1.46
C PRO A 156 -15.45 -1.43 2.20
N PHE A 157 -15.41 -0.10 2.20
CA PHE A 157 -14.44 0.69 2.95
C PHE A 157 -15.12 1.94 3.52
N PRO A 158 -14.85 2.35 4.78
CA PRO A 158 -15.58 3.45 5.42
C PRO A 158 -15.48 4.76 4.63
N ILE A 159 -16.60 5.49 4.57
CA ILE A 159 -16.64 6.82 3.95
C ILE A 159 -15.98 7.82 4.91
N SER A 160 -15.04 8.61 4.38
CA SER A 160 -14.39 9.71 5.09
C SER A 160 -14.27 10.94 4.19
N ASP A 161 -14.20 12.13 4.80
CA ASP A 161 -13.91 13.39 4.10
C ASP A 161 -12.51 13.41 3.48
N HIS A 162 -11.60 12.61 4.06
CA HIS A 162 -10.23 12.47 3.61
C HIS A 162 -9.64 11.11 3.98
N TYR A 163 -8.62 10.71 3.22
CA TYR A 163 -7.83 9.51 3.49
C TYR A 163 -6.35 9.89 3.44
N LEU A 164 -5.52 9.08 4.09
CA LEU A 164 -4.09 9.03 3.81
C LEU A 164 -3.83 7.86 2.88
N VAL A 165 -3.04 8.07 1.83
CA VAL A 165 -2.64 7.01 0.89
C VAL A 165 -1.19 7.17 0.51
N GLY A 166 -0.46 6.06 0.36
CA GLY A 166 0.91 6.11 -0.12
C GLY A 166 1.74 4.87 0.22
N PRO A 167 3.07 4.97 0.04
CA PRO A 167 4.02 3.88 0.26
C PRO A 167 3.97 3.29 1.67
N MET A 168 4.05 1.96 1.75
CA MET A 168 4.12 1.22 3.00
C MET A 168 5.20 0.14 2.92
N ALA A 169 5.97 -0.04 4.00
CA ALA A 169 6.92 -1.15 4.14
C ALA A 169 7.04 -1.61 5.59
N CYS A 170 7.18 -2.93 5.80
CA CYS A 170 7.28 -3.56 7.12
C CYS A 170 8.29 -4.71 7.10
N THR A 171 8.94 -4.92 8.23
CA THR A 171 9.72 -6.12 8.55
C THR A 171 9.47 -6.50 10.02
N PRO A 172 8.53 -7.42 10.29
CA PRO A 172 8.10 -7.75 11.65
C PRO A 172 9.16 -8.45 12.50
N GLU A 173 10.06 -9.23 11.89
CA GLU A 173 11.09 -9.99 12.62
C GLU A 173 12.44 -9.27 12.63
N ARG A 174 13.02 -9.03 11.45
CA ARG A 174 14.29 -8.31 11.26
C ARG A 174 14.07 -6.87 10.80
N GLY A 175 15.16 -6.11 10.58
CA GLY A 175 15.15 -4.86 9.80
C GLY A 175 15.85 -5.05 8.45
N GLY A 176 15.99 -3.97 7.66
CA GLY A 176 16.92 -3.95 6.51
C GLY A 176 16.29 -4.20 5.14
N LEU A 177 14.95 -4.30 5.02
CA LEU A 177 14.32 -4.43 3.71
C LEU A 177 14.47 -3.11 2.94
N LYS A 178 15.14 -3.17 1.79
CA LYS A 178 15.35 -2.03 0.90
C LYS A 178 14.24 -1.97 -0.13
N VAL A 179 13.56 -0.83 -0.19
CA VAL A 179 12.45 -0.60 -1.12
C VAL A 179 12.58 0.77 -1.76
N THR A 180 12.29 0.84 -3.05
CA THR A 180 12.11 2.06 -3.83
C THR A 180 10.67 2.15 -4.28
N PHE A 181 10.08 3.33 -4.09
CA PHE A 181 8.76 3.71 -4.58
C PHE A 181 8.91 4.83 -5.62
N SER A 182 8.24 4.70 -6.74
CA SER A 182 8.31 5.68 -7.84
C SER A 182 7.02 5.69 -8.66
N GLU A 183 6.97 6.55 -9.69
CA GLU A 183 5.84 6.64 -10.62
C GLU A 183 4.49 6.88 -9.93
N TRP A 184 4.53 7.68 -8.86
CA TRP A 184 3.37 8.06 -8.08
C TRP A 184 2.37 8.86 -8.92
N SER A 185 1.09 8.58 -8.71
CA SER A 185 -0.01 9.38 -9.22
C SER A 185 -1.16 9.36 -8.22
N LEU A 186 -1.78 10.52 -7.99
CA LEU A 186 -2.99 10.67 -7.20
C LEU A 186 -3.97 11.55 -7.98
N THR A 187 -5.09 10.97 -8.39
CA THR A 187 -6.10 11.63 -9.23
C THR A 187 -7.50 11.42 -8.67
N ALA A 188 -8.50 12.01 -9.34
CA ALA A 188 -9.89 11.60 -9.17
C ALA A 188 -10.07 10.08 -9.49
N PRO A 189 -11.14 9.44 -9.00
CA PRO A 189 -11.47 8.06 -9.33
C PRO A 189 -11.46 7.77 -10.83
N LEU A 190 -10.91 6.62 -11.23
CA LEU A 190 -11.01 6.15 -12.61
C LEU A 190 -12.40 5.57 -12.87
N GLU A 191 -13.11 6.16 -13.83
CA GLU A 191 -14.42 5.69 -14.33
C GLU A 191 -14.27 4.49 -15.28
N LYS A 192 -13.56 3.44 -14.84
CA LYS A 192 -13.42 2.18 -15.57
C LYS A 192 -14.32 1.10 -15.00
N ALA A 193 -14.89 0.28 -15.87
CA ALA A 193 -15.61 -0.93 -15.48
C ALA A 193 -14.71 -1.85 -14.63
N LEU A 194 -15.31 -2.62 -13.71
CA LEU A 194 -14.54 -3.40 -12.73
C LEU A 194 -13.56 -4.40 -13.38
N HIS A 195 -13.94 -4.97 -14.53
CA HIS A 195 -13.15 -5.96 -15.26
C HIS A 195 -12.51 -5.38 -16.54
N ASP A 196 -12.51 -4.06 -16.68
CA ASP A 196 -11.62 -3.41 -17.66
C ASP A 196 -10.19 -3.45 -17.11
N LEU A 197 -9.35 -4.27 -17.76
CA LEU A 197 -7.98 -4.51 -17.33
C LEU A 197 -7.00 -3.41 -17.78
N SER A 198 -7.45 -2.39 -18.53
CA SER A 198 -6.55 -1.36 -19.08
C SER A 198 -6.06 -0.30 -18.08
#